data_AF-A0A6J8EE35-F1
#
_entry.id   AF-A0A6J8EE35-F1
#
_cell.length_a   1.000
_cell.length_b   1.000
_cell.length_c   1.000
_cell.angle_alpha   90.00
_cell.angle_beta   90.00
_cell.angle_gamma   90.00
#
_symmetry.space_group_name_H-M   'P 1'
#
loop_
_entity.id
_entity.type
_entity.pdbx_description
1 polymer ?
#
loop_
_entity_poly.entity_id
_entity_poly.type
_entity_poly.pdbx_seq_one_letter_code
_entity_poly.pdbx_strand_id
1 'polypeptide(L)'
;MTEPYSVNGKSSRKITWTLHNYYMLFGVISISLIAICIGLAVGILLSSRRSSDPAVQTVHNVLQQYPLIDGHNDLPWQYRQYAKNKVADDWLRDQNKSGSKRGLSDFGKIISNYITDLMGIGYVGIGFDFDGVPSYTTGLEDVSKYPELFTELHRQGWTPDELQKLAGENFIRVFRKVEKIKQQLREIQPYEDVMPENETVPDRNCYTSF
;
A
#
# COMPACT_ATOMS: atom_id res chain seq x y z
N MET A 1 -68.20 52.05 -20.11
CA MET A 1 -67.72 52.29 -18.73
C MET A 1 -66.99 51.04 -18.30
N THR A 2 -65.67 51.02 -18.40
CA THR A 2 -64.80 49.88 -18.07
C THR A 2 -63.91 50.32 -16.91
N GLU A 3 -63.98 49.61 -15.78
CA GLU A 3 -63.13 49.84 -14.61
C GLU A 3 -61.64 49.66 -14.94
N PRO A 4 -60.72 50.48 -14.41
CA PRO A 4 -59.31 50.17 -14.44
C PRO A 4 -58.87 49.40 -13.19
N TYR A 5 -58.11 48.35 -13.47
CA TYR A 5 -57.37 47.46 -12.57
C TYR A 5 -56.54 48.20 -11.51
N SER A 6 -56.63 47.73 -10.25
CA SER A 6 -55.74 48.11 -9.15
C SER A 6 -54.42 47.32 -9.22
N VAL A 7 -53.30 48.03 -9.42
CA VAL A 7 -51.95 47.44 -9.32
C VAL A 7 -51.51 47.46 -7.86
N ASN A 8 -51.51 46.28 -7.22
CA ASN A 8 -50.99 46.07 -5.87
C ASN A 8 -49.48 46.35 -5.83
N GLY A 9 -49.09 47.48 -5.21
CA GLY A 9 -47.70 47.81 -4.94
C GLY A 9 -47.08 46.86 -3.92
N LYS A 10 -46.08 46.07 -4.32
CA LYS A 10 -45.24 45.30 -3.40
C LYS A 10 -44.41 46.27 -2.55
N SER A 11 -44.75 46.35 -1.26
CA SER A 11 -43.96 47.07 -0.24
C SER A 11 -42.56 46.46 -0.12
N SER A 12 -41.56 47.16 -0.65
CA SER A 12 -40.16 46.83 -0.44
C SER A 12 -39.73 47.34 0.93
N ARG A 13 -39.73 46.46 1.94
CA ARG A 13 -39.25 46.77 3.29
C ARG A 13 -37.75 46.98 3.25
N LYS A 14 -37.29 48.23 3.37
CA LYS A 14 -35.89 48.55 3.59
C LYS A 14 -35.49 48.08 4.99
N ILE A 15 -34.65 47.06 5.08
CA ILE A 15 -34.13 46.54 6.34
C ILE A 15 -33.10 47.55 6.86
N THR A 16 -33.44 48.27 7.93
CA THR A 16 -32.50 49.15 8.65
C THR A 16 -31.90 48.36 9.80
N TRP A 17 -30.58 48.16 9.77
CA TRP A 17 -29.86 47.43 10.80
C TRP A 17 -29.59 48.34 11.99
N THR A 18 -29.88 47.87 13.20
CA THR A 18 -29.48 48.58 14.43
C THR A 18 -27.98 48.42 14.64
N LEU A 19 -27.34 49.41 15.26
CA LEU A 19 -25.90 49.39 15.58
C LEU A 19 -25.52 48.11 16.35
N HIS A 20 -26.42 47.64 17.23
CA HIS A 20 -26.28 46.38 17.96
C HIS A 20 -26.16 45.15 17.04
N ASN A 21 -27.00 45.04 16.00
CA ASN A 21 -26.92 43.92 15.05
C ASN A 21 -25.61 43.93 14.26
N TYR A 22 -25.07 45.12 13.99
CA TYR A 22 -23.78 45.29 13.33
C TYR A 22 -22.61 44.77 14.19
N TYR A 23 -22.61 45.09 15.49
CA TYR A 23 -21.63 44.56 16.44
C TYR A 23 -21.73 43.04 16.62
N MET A 24 -22.95 42.49 16.66
CA MET A 24 -23.16 41.05 16.74
C MET A 24 -22.64 40.33 15.48
N LEU A 25 -22.88 40.89 14.29
CA LEU A 25 -22.37 40.33 13.03
C LEU A 25 -20.84 40.36 12.98
N PHE A 26 -20.22 41.49 13.32
CA PHE A 26 -18.76 41.60 13.38
C PHE A 26 -18.14 40.68 14.42
N GLY A 27 -18.78 40.49 15.57
CA GLY A 27 -18.35 39.55 16.60
C GLY A 27 -18.34 38.11 16.08
N VAL A 28 -19.41 37.66 15.42
CA VAL A 28 -19.51 36.31 14.83
C VAL A 28 -18.49 36.11 13.71
N ILE A 29 -18.30 37.10 12.84
CA ILE A 29 -17.29 37.05 11.77
C ILE A 29 -15.88 36.95 12.38
N SER A 30 -15.58 37.74 13.41
CA SER A 30 -14.26 37.74 14.07
C SER A 30 -13.96 36.40 14.74
N ILE A 31 -14.93 35.83 15.46
CA ILE A 31 -14.80 34.50 16.09
C ILE A 31 -14.60 33.41 15.03
N SER A 32 -15.33 33.50 13.91
CA SER A 32 -15.22 32.53 12.81
C SER A 32 -13.84 32.61 12.14
N LEU A 33 -13.32 33.81 11.91
CA LEU A 33 -11.97 34.02 11.37
C LEU A 33 -10.89 33.50 12.31
N ILE A 34 -11.02 33.73 13.62
CA ILE A 34 -10.10 33.20 14.63
C ILE A 34 -10.12 31.67 14.62
N ALA A 35 -11.30 31.05 14.57
CA ALA A 35 -11.43 29.60 14.51
C ALA A 35 -10.78 29.00 13.25
N ILE A 36 -10.95 29.65 12.08
CA ILE A 36 -10.30 29.25 10.82
C ILE A 36 -8.79 29.38 10.94
N CYS A 37 -8.27 30.50 11.46
CA CYS A 37 -6.84 30.70 11.66
C CYS A 37 -6.22 29.65 12.59
N ILE A 38 -6.91 29.32 13.69
CA ILE A 38 -6.48 28.26 14.61
C ILE A 38 -6.49 26.90 13.89
N GLY A 39 -7.55 26.59 13.15
CA GLY A 39 -7.65 25.34 12.39
C GLY A 39 -6.52 25.18 11.36
N LEU A 40 -6.20 26.26 10.62
CA LEU A 40 -5.09 26.29 9.67
C LEU A 40 -3.74 26.14 10.38
N ALA A 41 -3.51 26.86 11.48
CA ALA A 41 -2.26 26.77 12.24
C ALA A 41 -2.03 25.36 12.80
N VAL A 42 -3.07 24.72 13.34
CA VAL A 42 -3.02 23.34 13.82
C VAL A 42 -2.77 22.36 12.67
N GLY A 43 -3.45 22.55 11.54
CA GLY A 43 -3.24 21.73 10.33
C GLY A 43 -1.80 21.79 9.82
N ILE A 44 -1.22 22.99 9.75
CA ILE A 44 0.17 23.20 9.35
C ILE A 44 1.13 22.52 10.34
N LEU A 45 0.95 22.73 11.65
CA LEU A 45 1.81 22.16 12.68
C LEU A 45 1.80 20.62 12.67
N LEU A 46 0.63 20.01 12.49
CA LEU A 46 0.48 18.55 12.40
C LEU A 46 1.13 18.00 11.12
N SER A 47 0.98 18.69 9.99
CA SER A 47 1.61 18.31 8.72
C SER A 47 3.15 18.41 8.80
N SER A 48 3.67 19.49 9.39
CA SER A 48 5.10 19.66 9.64
C SER A 48 5.68 18.54 10.51
N ARG A 49 4.97 18.10 11.56
CA ARG A 49 5.40 16.96 12.38
C ARG A 49 5.54 15.66 11.60
N ARG A 50 4.61 15.38 10.68
CA ARG A 50 4.64 14.15 9.86
C ARG A 50 5.79 14.15 8.86
N SER A 51 6.14 15.31 8.33
CA SER A 51 7.29 15.48 7.42
C SER A 51 8.65 15.42 8.13
N SER A 52 8.71 15.63 9.44
CA SER A 52 9.97 15.74 10.20
C SER A 52 10.46 14.45 10.85
N ASP A 53 9.76 13.32 10.67
CA ASP A 53 10.19 12.04 11.27
C ASP A 53 11.47 11.53 10.57
N PRO A 54 12.61 11.41 11.30
CA PRO A 54 13.86 10.91 10.72
C PRO A 54 13.75 9.50 10.13
N ALA A 55 12.86 8.66 10.68
CA ALA A 55 12.64 7.31 10.18
C ALA A 55 12.00 7.33 8.79
N VAL A 56 10.97 8.16 8.64
CA VAL A 56 10.27 8.36 7.35
C VAL A 56 11.24 8.90 6.31
N GLN A 57 12.10 9.86 6.68
CA GLN A 57 13.09 10.42 5.75
C GLN A 57 14.11 9.36 5.31
N THR A 58 14.59 8.53 6.24
CA THR A 58 15.53 7.45 5.95
C THR A 58 14.93 6.44 4.98
N VAL A 59 13.69 6.03 5.23
CA VAL A 59 12.94 5.11 4.36
C VAL A 59 12.68 5.71 2.99
N HIS A 60 12.28 6.98 2.94
CA HIS A 60 12.07 7.67 1.68
C HIS A 60 13.35 7.69 0.83
N ASN A 61 14.51 7.93 1.45
CA ASN A 61 15.80 7.87 0.75
C ASN A 61 16.10 6.45 0.22
N VAL A 62 15.82 5.42 1.01
CA VAL A 62 15.99 4.01 0.57
C VAL A 62 15.09 3.70 -0.62
N LEU A 63 13.79 3.97 -0.51
CA LEU A 63 12.82 3.64 -1.57
C LEU A 63 13.00 4.50 -2.84
N GLN A 64 13.67 5.65 -2.75
CA GLN A 64 14.06 6.44 -3.92
C GLN A 64 15.30 5.89 -4.64
N GLN A 65 16.23 5.29 -3.89
CA GLN A 65 17.50 4.80 -4.43
C GLN A 65 17.41 3.35 -4.90
N TYR A 66 16.59 2.55 -4.23
CA TYR A 66 16.50 1.12 -4.45
C TYR A 66 15.10 0.77 -4.97
N PRO A 67 15.01 0.13 -6.15
CA PRO A 67 13.73 -0.28 -6.69
C PRO A 67 13.10 -1.30 -5.75
N LEU A 68 11.87 -1.00 -5.32
CA LEU A 68 11.05 -1.98 -4.61
C LEU A 68 10.58 -3.03 -5.61
N ILE A 69 10.93 -4.29 -5.37
CA ILE A 69 10.52 -5.42 -6.20
C ILE A 69 9.54 -6.25 -5.38
N ASP A 70 8.27 -6.08 -5.71
CA ASP A 70 7.15 -6.84 -5.16
C ASP A 70 6.74 -7.92 -6.16
N GLY A 71 6.96 -9.18 -5.81
CA GLY A 71 6.56 -10.32 -6.64
C GLY A 71 5.21 -10.89 -6.20
N HIS A 72 4.45 -11.47 -7.14
CA HIS A 72 3.38 -12.40 -6.75
C HIS A 72 4.01 -13.67 -6.14
N ASN A 73 3.42 -14.19 -5.06
CA ASN A 73 3.93 -15.37 -4.35
C ASN A 73 3.40 -16.69 -4.93
N ASP A 74 2.96 -16.70 -6.20
CA ASP A 74 2.29 -17.83 -6.82
C ASP A 74 3.14 -19.10 -6.82
N LEU A 75 4.42 -19.01 -7.20
CA LEU A 75 5.31 -20.17 -7.29
C LEU A 75 5.60 -20.80 -5.91
N PRO A 76 5.98 -20.04 -4.87
CA PRO A 76 6.03 -20.56 -3.51
C PRO A 76 4.70 -21.17 -3.04
N TRP A 77 3.57 -20.56 -3.38
CA TRP A 77 2.24 -21.06 -3.01
C TRP A 77 1.92 -22.38 -3.73
N GLN A 78 2.20 -22.47 -5.02
CA GLN A 78 2.04 -23.65 -5.82
C GLN A 78 2.92 -24.78 -5.29
N TYR A 79 4.20 -24.51 -5.01
CA TYR A 79 5.10 -25.50 -4.39
C TYR A 79 4.60 -25.92 -3.01
N ARG A 80 4.02 -25.02 -2.21
CA ARG A 80 3.38 -25.38 -0.93
C ARG A 80 2.22 -26.36 -1.14
N GLN A 81 1.35 -26.12 -2.11
CA GLN A 81 0.22 -27.01 -2.41
C GLN A 81 0.69 -28.39 -2.86
N TYR A 82 1.71 -28.44 -3.73
CA TYR A 82 2.27 -29.70 -4.22
C TYR A 82 3.09 -30.45 -3.16
N ALA A 83 3.98 -29.76 -2.44
CA ALA A 83 4.90 -30.37 -1.47
C ALA A 83 4.27 -30.59 -0.07
N LYS A 84 3.03 -30.12 0.17
CA LYS A 84 2.33 -30.18 1.46
C LYS A 84 3.22 -29.71 2.62
N ASN A 85 3.98 -28.65 2.39
CA ASN A 85 5.06 -28.18 3.26
C ASN A 85 4.61 -28.07 4.73
N LYS A 86 4.99 -29.05 5.57
CA LYS A 86 4.61 -29.13 7.01
C LYS A 86 5.22 -28.03 7.88
N VAL A 87 6.01 -27.13 7.30
CA VAL A 87 6.68 -26.02 7.99
C VAL A 87 5.70 -24.90 8.35
N ALA A 88 4.51 -24.83 7.74
CA ALA A 88 3.59 -23.70 7.88
C ALA A 88 2.19 -24.07 8.41
N ASP A 89 1.97 -25.31 8.84
CA ASP A 89 0.67 -25.74 9.39
C ASP A 89 0.38 -25.15 10.77
N ASP A 90 1.41 -24.88 11.58
CA ASP A 90 1.20 -24.24 12.89
C ASP A 90 0.98 -22.71 12.79
N TRP A 91 1.60 -22.03 11.81
CA TRP A 91 1.54 -20.57 11.67
C TRP A 91 0.24 -20.04 11.05
N LEU A 92 -0.31 -20.73 10.03
CA LEU A 92 -1.56 -20.32 9.39
C LEU A 92 -2.81 -20.73 10.18
N ARG A 93 -2.73 -21.74 11.05
CA ARG A 93 -3.88 -22.20 11.85
C ARG A 93 -4.37 -21.15 12.84
N ASP A 94 -3.54 -20.16 13.16
CA ASP A 94 -3.87 -19.09 14.10
C ASP A 94 -4.60 -17.90 13.45
N GLN A 95 -4.79 -17.91 12.11
CA GLN A 95 -5.65 -16.93 11.45
C GLN A 95 -7.13 -17.07 11.84
N ASN A 96 -7.55 -18.28 12.25
CA ASN A 96 -8.92 -18.57 12.68
C ASN A 96 -9.13 -18.52 14.20
N LYS A 97 -8.07 -18.36 15.00
CA LYS A 97 -8.16 -18.36 16.48
C LYS A 97 -8.18 -16.97 17.11
N SER A 98 -7.73 -15.95 16.41
CA SER A 98 -7.83 -14.58 16.89
C SER A 98 -8.80 -13.79 16.03
N GLY A 99 -9.96 -13.43 16.60
CA GLY A 99 -10.82 -12.38 16.06
C GLY A 99 -10.16 -10.99 16.04
N SER A 100 -8.86 -10.85 16.34
CA SER A 100 -8.10 -9.62 16.14
C SER A 100 -7.49 -9.58 14.75
N LYS A 101 -7.93 -8.63 13.91
CA LYS A 101 -7.19 -8.25 12.70
C LYS A 101 -5.74 -7.93 13.10
N ARG A 102 -4.77 -8.71 12.61
CA ARG A 102 -3.34 -8.40 12.80
C ARG A 102 -3.06 -7.07 12.10
N GLY A 103 -2.26 -6.21 12.74
CA GLY A 103 -1.92 -4.89 12.20
C GLY A 103 -0.53 -4.84 11.57
N LEU A 104 -0.21 -3.72 10.94
CA LEU A 104 1.11 -3.41 10.37
C LEU A 104 2.29 -3.74 11.32
N SER A 105 2.15 -3.43 12.61
CA SER A 105 3.20 -3.67 13.61
C SER A 105 3.45 -5.16 13.88
N ASP A 106 2.42 -5.99 13.80
CA ASP A 106 2.55 -7.45 13.95
C ASP A 106 3.27 -8.05 12.75
N PHE A 107 3.03 -7.51 11.55
CA PHE A 107 3.70 -7.92 10.33
C PHE A 107 5.20 -7.62 10.38
N GLY A 108 5.58 -6.42 10.84
CA GLY A 108 7.00 -6.07 11.04
C GLY A 108 7.72 -7.02 11.99
N LYS A 109 7.09 -7.38 13.11
CA LYS A 109 7.65 -8.33 14.09
C LYS A 109 7.84 -9.73 13.52
N ILE A 110 6.93 -10.19 12.66
CA ILE A 110 7.02 -11.52 12.02
C ILE A 110 8.23 -11.57 11.09
N ILE A 111 8.45 -10.53 10.27
CA ILE A 111 9.61 -10.48 9.39
C ILE A 111 10.89 -10.43 10.23
N SER A 112 10.95 -9.52 11.21
CA SER A 112 12.11 -9.29 12.08
C SER A 112 12.50 -10.53 12.89
N ASN A 113 11.60 -11.04 13.73
CA ASN A 113 11.97 -11.97 14.80
C ASN A 113 11.95 -13.44 14.41
N TYR A 114 11.54 -13.77 13.18
CA TYR A 114 11.38 -15.16 12.78
C TYR A 114 12.10 -15.47 11.48
N ILE A 115 11.80 -14.73 10.42
CA ILE A 115 12.39 -15.04 9.12
C ILE A 115 13.85 -14.62 9.10
N THR A 116 14.17 -13.38 9.51
CA THR A 116 15.57 -12.94 9.47
C THR A 116 16.45 -13.67 10.47
N ASP A 117 15.93 -14.06 11.65
CA ASP A 117 16.67 -14.89 12.62
C ASP A 117 16.93 -16.31 12.11
N LEU A 118 16.02 -16.88 11.32
CA LEU A 118 16.14 -18.26 10.83
C LEU A 118 17.11 -18.39 9.64
N MET A 119 17.03 -17.48 8.67
CA MET A 119 17.76 -17.60 7.39
C MET A 119 18.66 -16.40 7.05
N GLY A 120 18.60 -15.33 7.82
CA GLY A 120 19.34 -14.09 7.58
C GLY A 120 18.66 -13.18 6.56
N ILE A 121 18.76 -11.86 6.79
CA ILE A 121 18.17 -10.83 5.92
C ILE A 121 18.58 -10.95 4.45
N GLY A 122 19.77 -11.48 4.17
CA GLY A 122 20.26 -11.68 2.81
C GLY A 122 19.47 -12.68 1.96
N TYR A 123 18.41 -13.30 2.49
CA TYR A 123 17.60 -14.28 1.77
C TYR A 123 16.10 -13.94 1.77
N VAL A 124 15.73 -12.75 2.26
CA VAL A 124 14.34 -12.32 2.41
C VAL A 124 13.97 -11.30 1.33
N GLY A 125 12.80 -11.42 0.76
CA GLY A 125 12.19 -10.44 -0.15
C GLY A 125 10.74 -10.18 0.23
N ILE A 126 10.08 -9.29 -0.51
CA ILE A 126 8.66 -8.97 -0.32
C ILE A 126 7.86 -9.46 -1.53
N GLY A 127 6.69 -10.02 -1.25
CA GLY A 127 5.68 -10.37 -2.23
C GLY A 127 4.31 -10.24 -1.59
N PHE A 128 3.60 -9.12 -1.76
CA PHE A 128 2.32 -8.90 -1.09
C PHE A 128 1.13 -9.53 -1.81
N ASP A 129 1.30 -9.85 -3.10
CA ASP A 129 0.22 -10.39 -3.93
C ASP A 129 -1.03 -9.49 -3.87
N PHE A 130 -0.80 -8.18 -3.98
CA PHE A 130 -1.90 -7.22 -4.14
C PHE A 130 -2.75 -7.62 -5.35
N ASP A 131 -4.05 -7.51 -5.17
CA ASP A 131 -5.12 -7.95 -6.07
C ASP A 131 -5.30 -9.49 -6.21
N GLY A 132 -4.46 -10.29 -5.55
CA GLY A 132 -4.55 -11.76 -5.52
C GLY A 132 -5.34 -12.34 -4.34
N VAL A 133 -5.64 -11.54 -3.31
CA VAL A 133 -6.27 -11.99 -2.05
C VAL A 133 -7.55 -11.22 -1.70
N PRO A 134 -8.53 -11.86 -1.02
CA PRO A 134 -9.83 -11.25 -0.74
C PRO A 134 -9.81 -10.19 0.37
N SER A 135 -8.74 -10.10 1.15
CA SER A 135 -8.61 -9.14 2.25
C SER A 135 -7.17 -8.89 2.64
N TYR A 136 -6.86 -7.65 3.04
CA TYR A 136 -5.52 -7.23 3.44
C TYR A 136 -5.37 -6.98 4.93
N THR A 137 -4.12 -6.90 5.38
CA THR A 137 -3.74 -6.52 6.75
C THR A 137 -4.03 -5.03 6.95
N THR A 138 -4.54 -4.65 8.13
CA THR A 138 -4.81 -3.23 8.42
C THR A 138 -3.50 -2.44 8.47
N GLY A 139 -3.44 -1.35 7.70
CA GLY A 139 -2.24 -0.55 7.43
C GLY A 139 -1.42 -1.01 6.22
N LEU A 140 -1.87 -2.05 5.50
CA LEU A 140 -1.27 -2.59 4.27
C LEU A 140 -2.35 -2.87 3.22
N GLU A 141 -3.27 -1.93 3.03
CA GLU A 141 -4.44 -2.11 2.18
C GLU A 141 -4.11 -2.13 0.68
N ASP A 142 -3.03 -1.47 0.27
CA ASP A 142 -2.67 -1.28 -1.13
C ASP A 142 -1.17 -0.96 -1.28
N VAL A 143 -0.71 -0.84 -2.53
CA VAL A 143 0.68 -0.53 -2.89
C VAL A 143 1.18 0.83 -2.36
N SER A 144 0.29 1.75 -1.95
CA SER A 144 0.72 3.02 -1.37
C SER A 144 1.28 2.86 0.05
N LYS A 145 1.10 1.69 0.69
CA LYS A 145 1.47 1.45 2.10
C LYS A 145 2.91 1.00 2.34
N TYR A 146 3.71 0.87 1.27
CA TYR A 146 5.11 0.49 1.40
C TYR A 146 5.95 1.42 2.28
N PRO A 147 5.85 2.76 2.16
CA PRO A 147 6.57 3.66 3.06
C PRO A 147 6.23 3.44 4.53
N GLU A 148 4.96 3.19 4.85
CA GLU A 148 4.51 2.91 6.22
C GLU A 148 5.11 1.61 6.76
N LEU A 149 5.15 0.54 5.95
CA LEU A 149 5.80 -0.72 6.31
C LEU A 149 7.28 -0.56 6.62
N PHE A 150 8.02 0.07 5.72
CA PHE A 150 9.45 0.25 5.88
C PHE A 150 9.76 1.19 7.05
N THR A 151 8.91 2.18 7.30
CA THR A 151 9.02 3.06 8.47
C THR A 151 8.83 2.27 9.76
N GLU A 152 7.84 1.37 9.79
CA GLU A 152 7.61 0.52 10.95
C GLU A 152 8.78 -0.45 11.20
N LEU A 153 9.30 -1.10 10.15
CA LEU A 153 10.49 -1.94 10.25
C LEU A 153 11.71 -1.16 10.77
N HIS A 154 11.93 0.05 10.25
CA HIS A 154 13.03 0.90 10.71
C HIS A 154 12.89 1.27 12.19
N ARG A 155 11.67 1.62 12.63
CA ARG A 155 11.37 1.89 14.05
C ARG A 155 11.58 0.66 14.93
N GLN A 156 11.41 -0.54 14.39
CA GLN A 156 11.69 -1.81 15.06
C GLN A 156 13.19 -2.16 15.11
N GLY A 157 14.06 -1.29 14.59
CA GLY A 157 15.51 -1.42 14.70
C GLY A 157 16.23 -1.87 13.43
N TRP A 158 15.50 -2.03 12.32
CA TRP A 158 16.10 -2.41 11.04
C TRP A 158 17.00 -1.29 10.53
N THR A 159 18.21 -1.65 10.14
CA THR A 159 19.18 -0.73 9.56
C THR A 159 18.77 -0.35 8.13
N PRO A 160 19.23 0.81 7.63
CA PRO A 160 18.98 1.19 6.24
C PRO A 160 19.46 0.13 5.25
N ASP A 161 20.59 -0.53 5.51
CA ASP A 161 21.14 -1.60 4.67
C ASP A 161 20.23 -2.85 4.63
N GLU A 162 19.61 -3.22 5.74
CA GLU A 162 18.62 -4.31 5.79
C GLU A 162 17.35 -3.98 5.02
N LEU A 163 16.90 -2.73 5.09
CA LEU A 163 15.76 -2.25 4.31
C LEU A 163 16.06 -2.25 2.81
N GLN A 164 17.28 -1.91 2.39
CA GLN A 164 17.71 -1.97 0.99
C GLN A 164 17.69 -3.40 0.46
N LYS A 165 18.23 -4.33 1.24
CA LYS A 165 18.19 -5.77 0.97
C LYS A 165 16.77 -6.27 0.76
N LEU A 166 15.87 -5.89 1.67
CA LEU A 166 14.46 -6.26 1.62
C LEU A 166 13.74 -5.62 0.43
N ALA A 167 14.03 -4.36 0.12
CA ALA A 167 13.39 -3.62 -0.98
C ALA A 167 13.63 -4.29 -2.34
N GLY A 168 14.86 -4.70 -2.62
CA GLY A 168 15.13 -5.28 -3.94
C GLY A 168 16.54 -5.79 -4.16
N GLU A 169 17.54 -5.42 -3.36
CA GLU A 169 18.91 -5.87 -3.63
C GLU A 169 19.04 -7.40 -3.56
N ASN A 170 18.33 -8.04 -2.63
CA ASN A 170 18.32 -9.50 -2.54
C ASN A 170 17.76 -10.14 -3.81
N PHE A 171 16.67 -9.60 -4.34
CA PHE A 171 16.08 -10.06 -5.58
C PHE A 171 17.04 -9.85 -6.74
N ILE A 172 17.57 -8.64 -6.92
CA ILE A 172 18.50 -8.31 -8.01
C ILE A 172 19.76 -9.20 -7.96
N ARG A 173 20.29 -9.47 -6.77
CA ARG A 173 21.41 -10.40 -6.58
C ARG A 173 21.06 -11.80 -7.08
N VAL A 174 19.86 -12.31 -6.79
CA VAL A 174 19.40 -13.61 -7.28
C VAL A 174 19.19 -13.57 -8.79
N PHE A 175 18.52 -12.55 -9.31
CA PHE A 175 18.22 -12.43 -10.73
C PHE A 175 19.48 -12.34 -11.60
N ARG A 176 20.50 -11.60 -11.14
CA ARG A 176 21.83 -11.60 -11.78
C ARG A 176 22.48 -12.99 -11.83
N LYS A 177 22.27 -13.83 -10.81
CA LYS A 177 22.75 -15.22 -10.84
C LYS A 177 21.96 -16.05 -11.85
N VAL A 178 20.63 -15.86 -11.92
CA VAL A 178 19.78 -16.50 -12.95
C VAL A 178 20.27 -16.15 -14.35
N GLU A 179 20.53 -14.88 -14.63
CA GLU A 179 21.07 -14.44 -15.92
C GLU A 179 22.43 -15.05 -16.24
N LYS A 180 23.31 -15.16 -15.23
CA LYS A 180 24.61 -15.83 -15.39
C LYS A 180 24.45 -17.31 -15.76
N ILE A 181 23.55 -18.03 -15.09
CA ILE A 181 23.26 -19.43 -15.41
C ILE A 181 22.65 -19.53 -16.81
N LYS A 182 21.67 -18.69 -17.16
CA LYS A 182 21.11 -18.62 -18.52
C LYS A 182 22.21 -18.52 -19.58
N GLN A 183 23.19 -17.64 -19.36
CA GLN A 183 24.31 -17.48 -20.31
C GLN A 183 25.18 -18.74 -20.41
N GLN A 184 25.40 -19.45 -19.30
CA GLN A 184 26.14 -20.72 -19.29
C GLN A 184 25.40 -21.85 -20.01
N LEU A 185 24.07 -21.83 -19.98
CA LEU A 185 23.23 -22.85 -20.62
C LEU A 185 22.89 -22.51 -22.09
N ARG A 186 23.44 -21.43 -22.66
CA ARG A 186 23.08 -20.96 -24.01
C ARG A 186 23.27 -22.01 -25.11
N GLU A 187 24.24 -22.90 -24.95
CA GLU A 187 24.56 -23.95 -25.93
C GLU A 187 23.75 -25.24 -25.69
N ILE A 188 22.97 -25.32 -24.62
CA ILE A 188 22.09 -26.46 -24.36
C ILE A 188 20.81 -26.29 -25.18
N GLN A 189 20.43 -27.36 -25.88
CA GLN A 189 19.16 -27.37 -26.62
C GLN A 189 17.98 -27.14 -25.66
N PRO A 190 16.98 -26.34 -26.05
CA PRO A 190 15.78 -26.16 -25.27
C PRO A 190 15.12 -27.50 -24.94
N TYR A 191 14.55 -27.60 -23.74
CA TYR A 191 13.68 -28.74 -23.43
C TYR A 191 12.40 -28.61 -24.26
N GLU A 192 12.14 -29.62 -25.08
CA GLU A 192 10.92 -29.75 -25.86
C GLU A 192 10.08 -30.88 -25.28
N ASP A 193 8.78 -30.64 -25.14
CA ASP A 193 7.81 -31.63 -24.67
C ASP A 193 6.59 -31.61 -25.57
N VAL A 194 5.95 -32.77 -25.73
CA VAL A 194 4.72 -32.89 -26.51
C VAL A 194 3.56 -32.98 -25.53
N MET A 195 2.70 -31.96 -25.52
CA MET A 195 1.47 -32.01 -24.72
C MET A 195 0.64 -33.24 -25.12
N PRO A 196 0.31 -34.13 -24.17
CA PRO A 196 -0.52 -35.29 -24.44
C PRO A 196 -1.85 -34.91 -25.11
N GLU A 197 -2.27 -35.64 -26.14
CA GLU A 197 -3.48 -35.31 -26.93
C GLU A 197 -4.76 -35.25 -26.07
N ASN A 198 -4.79 -35.97 -24.93
CA ASN A 198 -5.89 -35.94 -23.97
C ASN A 198 -5.95 -34.68 -23.09
N GLU A 199 -4.91 -33.84 -23.08
CA GLU A 199 -4.85 -32.53 -22.41
C GLU A 199 -4.93 -31.36 -23.40
N THR A 200 -4.88 -31.64 -24.71
CA THR A 200 -5.12 -30.63 -25.73
C THR A 200 -6.59 -30.19 -25.70
N VAL A 201 -6.81 -28.87 -25.66
CA VAL A 201 -8.16 -28.28 -25.69
C VAL A 201 -8.91 -28.87 -26.89
N PRO A 202 -10.18 -29.33 -26.74
CA PRO A 202 -10.91 -30.00 -27.82
C PRO A 202 -11.11 -29.14 -29.09
N ASP A 203 -10.87 -27.84 -28.98
CA ASP A 203 -10.98 -26.90 -30.09
C ASP A 203 -9.73 -26.96 -30.97
N ARG A 204 -9.76 -27.87 -31.94
CA ARG A 204 -8.72 -28.09 -32.97
C ARG A 204 -8.61 -26.92 -33.98
N ASN A 205 -9.27 -25.78 -33.76
CA ASN A 205 -9.22 -24.63 -34.66
C ASN A 205 -8.08 -23.64 -34.35
N CYS A 206 -7.36 -23.81 -33.24
CA CYS A 206 -6.22 -22.96 -32.89
C CYS A 206 -4.89 -23.51 -33.43
N TYR A 207 -4.74 -23.56 -34.76
CA TYR A 207 -3.42 -23.69 -35.39
C TYR A 207 -2.97 -22.31 -35.89
N THR A 208 -1.76 -21.89 -35.53
CA THR A 208 -1.08 -20.78 -36.23
C THR A 208 -0.56 -21.32 -37.55
N SER A 209 -1.10 -20.83 -38.67
CA SER A 209 -0.58 -21.11 -40.00
C SER A 209 0.79 -20.45 -40.15
N PHE A 210 1.85 -21.26 -40.34
CA PHE A 210 3.14 -20.80 -40.85
C PHE A 210 3.15 -20.87 -42.37
#